data_AF-E4MZY8-F1
#
_entry.id   AF-E4MZY8-F1
#
_cell.length_a   1.000
_cell.length_b   1.000
_cell.length_c   1.000
_cell.angle_alpha   90.00
_cell.angle_beta   90.00
_cell.angle_gamma   90.00
#
_symmetry.space_group_name_H-M   'P 1'
#
loop_
_entity.id
_entity.type
_entity.pdbx_description
1 polymer ?
#
loop_
_entity_poly.entity_id
_entity_poly.type
_entity_poly.pdbx_seq_one_letter_code
_entity_poly.pdbx_strand_id
1 'polypeptide(L)'
;MSIRTHDRRPTRRDPGPMTAPVPQRTTSAYFLQAVASFGFALVALALGIAYLPVSAWMRAFLAVGLLYVVTSAFTLAKVVRDRQEEGALTSRVDQARLEKLISEHDPYRVEGI
;
A
#
# COMPACT_ATOMS: atom_id res chain seq x y z
N MET A 1 -43.09 12.20 48.03
CA MET A 1 -42.97 10.85 47.44
C MET A 1 -42.77 11.02 45.94
N SER A 2 -41.52 11.26 45.50
CA SER A 2 -41.18 11.60 44.11
C SER A 2 -40.65 10.35 43.43
N ILE A 3 -41.44 9.80 42.51
CA ILE A 3 -41.11 8.59 41.76
C ILE A 3 -40.06 8.96 40.72
N ARG A 4 -38.85 8.44 40.93
CA ARG A 4 -37.73 8.47 40.00
C ARG A 4 -38.08 7.60 38.78
N THR A 5 -38.68 8.20 37.76
CA THR A 5 -38.86 7.56 36.45
C THR A 5 -37.51 7.54 35.74
N HIS A 6 -36.80 6.43 35.87
CA HIS A 6 -35.53 6.21 35.20
C HIS A 6 -35.80 5.87 33.72
N ASP A 7 -35.85 6.89 32.87
CA ASP A 7 -35.81 6.74 31.41
C ASP A 7 -34.46 6.11 31.04
N ARG A 8 -34.45 4.80 30.77
CA ARG A 8 -33.30 4.10 30.19
C ARG A 8 -33.52 3.97 28.69
N ARG A 9 -33.13 5.00 27.94
CA ARG A 9 -32.91 4.87 26.50
C ARG A 9 -31.76 3.89 26.27
N PRO A 10 -31.87 2.92 25.35
CA PRO A 10 -30.74 2.11 24.96
C PRO A 10 -29.70 3.00 24.29
N THR A 11 -28.53 3.08 24.89
CA THR A 11 -27.35 3.76 24.37
C THR A 11 -26.98 3.12 23.04
N ARG A 12 -27.26 3.81 21.91
CA ARG A 12 -26.70 3.47 20.61
C ARG A 12 -25.17 3.48 20.76
N ARG A 13 -24.53 2.31 20.76
CA ARG A 13 -23.07 2.22 20.70
C ARG A 13 -22.65 2.75 19.34
N ASP A 14 -22.06 3.94 19.31
CA ASP A 14 -21.30 4.39 18.16
C ASP A 14 -20.10 3.44 18.01
N PRO A 15 -20.02 2.65 16.92
CA PRO A 15 -18.83 1.84 16.68
C PRO A 15 -17.64 2.77 16.55
N GLY A 16 -16.60 2.54 17.37
CA GLY A 16 -15.35 3.28 17.32
C GLY A 16 -14.76 3.27 15.91
N PRO A 17 -13.88 4.23 15.58
CA PRO A 17 -13.43 4.47 14.22
C PRO A 17 -12.81 3.20 13.65
N MET A 18 -13.55 2.55 12.74
CA MET A 18 -13.01 1.54 11.85
C MET A 18 -11.90 2.25 11.10
N THR A 19 -10.65 1.82 11.30
CA THR A 19 -9.46 2.42 10.68
C THR A 19 -9.64 2.35 9.16
N ALA A 20 -10.19 3.42 8.60
CA ALA A 20 -10.46 3.52 7.19
C ALA A 20 -9.11 3.40 6.46
N PRO A 21 -9.00 2.52 5.46
CA PRO A 21 -7.78 2.41 4.68
C PRO A 21 -7.45 3.79 4.11
N VAL A 22 -6.27 4.33 4.41
CA VAL A 22 -5.83 5.61 3.84
C VAL A 22 -5.82 5.43 2.32
N PRO A 23 -6.62 6.20 1.56
CA PRO A 23 -6.64 6.08 0.11
C PRO A 23 -5.28 6.48 -0.42
N GLN A 24 -4.50 5.52 -0.92
CA GLN A 24 -3.24 5.79 -1.61
C GLN A 24 -3.54 6.39 -2.99
N ARG A 25 -3.87 7.68 -3.04
CA ARG A 25 -3.99 8.43 -4.30
C ARG A 25 -2.61 8.91 -4.72
N THR A 26 -1.89 8.11 -5.48
CA THR A 26 -0.83 8.64 -6.34
C THR A 26 -1.51 9.30 -7.55
N THR A 27 -1.40 10.62 -7.66
CA THR A 27 -1.93 11.35 -8.83
C THR A 27 -1.08 11.03 -10.06
N SER A 28 -1.71 10.86 -11.23
CA SER A 28 -1.03 10.54 -12.50
C SER A 28 0.11 11.51 -12.85
N ALA A 29 -0.02 12.78 -12.47
CA ALA A 29 1.02 13.80 -12.65
C ALA A 29 2.30 13.49 -11.84
N TYR A 30 2.19 13.03 -10.60
CA TYR A 30 3.34 12.69 -9.77
C TYR A 30 4.07 11.46 -10.31
N PHE A 31 3.32 10.48 -10.83
CA PHE A 31 3.89 9.31 -11.50
C PHE A 31 4.68 9.72 -12.75
N LEU A 32 4.11 10.56 -13.60
CA LEU A 32 4.78 11.05 -14.81
C LEU A 32 6.08 11.80 -14.47
N GLN A 33 6.04 12.69 -13.46
CA GLN A 33 7.22 13.39 -12.98
C GLN A 33 8.30 12.42 -12.49
N ALA A 34 7.93 11.39 -11.73
CA ALA A 34 8.89 10.41 -11.23
C ALA A 34 9.57 9.64 -12.37
N VAL A 35 8.80 9.21 -13.38
CA VAL A 35 9.33 8.52 -14.57
C VAL A 35 10.25 9.45 -15.37
N ALA A 36 9.87 10.71 -15.55
CA ALA A 36 10.68 11.69 -16.25
C ALA A 36 12.01 11.97 -15.52
N SER A 37 11.98 12.19 -14.20
CA SER A 37 13.17 12.39 -13.37
C SER A 37 14.11 11.19 -13.40
N PHE A 38 13.54 9.97 -13.33
CA PHE A 38 14.32 8.75 -13.42
C PHE A 38 15.00 8.61 -14.80
N GLY A 39 14.26 8.86 -15.89
CA GLY A 39 14.82 8.86 -17.24
C GLY A 39 15.94 9.89 -17.40
N PHE A 40 15.76 11.10 -16.88
CA PHE A 40 16.78 12.14 -16.91
C PHE A 40 18.05 11.73 -16.14
N ALA A 41 17.90 11.16 -14.94
CA ALA A 41 19.01 10.67 -14.14
C ALA A 41 19.77 9.53 -14.85
N LEU A 42 19.06 8.58 -15.46
CA LEU A 42 19.69 7.51 -16.25
C LEU A 42 20.49 8.04 -17.42
N VAL A 43 19.92 8.98 -18.19
CA VAL A 43 20.61 9.58 -19.35
C VAL A 43 21.85 10.35 -18.89
N ALA A 44 21.74 11.15 -17.83
CA ALA A 44 22.87 11.89 -17.28
C ALA A 44 24.02 10.96 -16.86
N LEU A 45 23.72 9.84 -16.18
CA LEU A 45 24.70 8.84 -15.80
C LEU A 45 25.32 8.12 -17.02
N ALA A 46 24.50 7.72 -17.97
CA ALA A 46 24.96 7.06 -19.20
C ALA A 46 25.89 7.97 -20.01
N LEU A 47 25.54 9.27 -20.14
CA LEU A 47 26.42 10.28 -20.76
C LEU A 47 27.70 10.47 -19.94
N GLY A 48 27.61 10.51 -18.62
CA GLY A 48 28.79 10.57 -17.75
C GLY A 48 29.76 9.41 -17.98
N ILE A 49 29.24 8.18 -18.13
CA ILE A 49 30.05 7.00 -18.48
C ILE A 49 30.63 7.15 -19.89
N ALA A 50 29.87 7.66 -20.86
CA ALA A 50 30.32 7.81 -22.24
C ALA A 50 31.45 8.84 -22.41
N TYR A 51 31.40 9.96 -21.69
CA TYR A 51 32.40 11.03 -21.73
C TYR A 51 33.59 10.80 -20.77
N LEU A 52 33.56 9.74 -19.96
CA LEU A 52 34.64 9.44 -19.04
C LEU A 52 35.93 9.05 -19.80
N PRO A 53 37.08 9.69 -19.54
CA PRO A 53 38.34 9.42 -20.23
C PRO A 53 39.00 8.14 -19.67
N VAL A 54 38.37 6.99 -19.92
CA VAL A 54 38.83 5.66 -19.49
C VAL A 54 38.86 4.69 -20.66
N SER A 55 39.51 3.54 -20.46
CA SER A 55 39.55 2.49 -21.47
C SER A 55 38.14 1.98 -21.82
N ALA A 56 37.96 1.51 -23.06
CA ALA A 56 36.69 1.00 -23.53
C ALA A 56 36.15 -0.16 -22.66
N TRP A 57 37.06 -1.00 -22.12
CA TRP A 57 36.69 -2.12 -21.26
C TRP A 57 36.11 -1.66 -19.92
N MET A 58 36.73 -0.70 -19.25
CA MET A 58 36.19 -0.15 -17.99
C MET A 58 34.84 0.53 -18.21
N ARG A 59 34.69 1.24 -19.32
CA ARG A 59 33.40 1.82 -19.74
C ARG A 59 32.32 0.76 -19.92
N ALA A 60 32.64 -0.35 -20.59
CA ALA A 60 31.70 -1.47 -20.77
C ALA A 60 31.30 -2.11 -19.43
N PHE A 61 32.26 -2.32 -18.53
CA PHE A 61 31.99 -2.82 -17.17
C PHE A 61 31.03 -1.90 -16.39
N LEU A 62 31.27 -0.59 -16.42
CA LEU A 62 30.40 0.39 -15.78
C LEU A 62 29.00 0.42 -16.41
N ALA A 63 28.91 0.32 -17.73
CA ALA A 63 27.62 0.27 -18.44
C ALA A 63 26.80 -0.97 -18.06
N VAL A 64 27.43 -2.14 -18.01
CA VAL A 64 26.77 -3.39 -17.57
C VAL A 64 26.36 -3.29 -16.10
N GLY A 65 27.22 -2.75 -15.23
CA GLY A 65 26.91 -2.51 -13.82
C GLY A 65 25.70 -1.59 -13.64
N LEU A 66 25.65 -0.48 -14.38
CA LEU A 66 24.51 0.44 -14.38
C LEU A 66 23.22 -0.27 -14.81
N LEU A 67 23.25 -1.00 -15.93
CA LEU A 67 22.08 -1.76 -16.42
C LEU A 67 21.61 -2.81 -15.41
N TYR A 68 22.53 -3.55 -14.80
CA TYR A 68 22.19 -4.61 -13.85
C TYR A 68 21.60 -4.06 -12.55
N VAL A 69 22.18 -2.99 -12.00
CA VAL A 69 21.65 -2.32 -10.80
C VAL A 69 20.25 -1.78 -11.06
N VAL A 70 20.03 -1.11 -12.20
CA VAL A 70 18.72 -0.58 -12.58
C VAL A 70 17.68 -1.69 -12.70
N THR A 71 18.02 -2.78 -13.39
CA THR A 71 17.15 -3.95 -13.55
C THR A 71 16.79 -4.56 -12.18
N SER A 72 17.79 -4.76 -11.32
CA SER A 72 17.61 -5.34 -9.99
C SER A 72 16.77 -4.43 -9.08
N ALA A 73 16.97 -3.11 -9.14
CA ALA A 73 16.18 -2.14 -8.39
C ALA A 73 14.70 -2.18 -8.80
N PHE A 74 14.39 -2.30 -10.10
CA PHE A 74 13.02 -2.47 -10.57
C PHE A 74 12.39 -3.79 -10.14
N THR A 75 13.14 -4.89 -10.16
CA THR A 75 12.68 -6.18 -9.64
C THR A 75 12.35 -6.09 -8.15
N LEU A 76 13.25 -5.49 -7.36
CA LEU A 76 13.02 -5.27 -5.94
C LEU A 76 11.80 -4.36 -5.70
N ALA A 77 11.63 -3.30 -6.49
CA ALA A 77 10.47 -2.42 -6.41
C ALA A 77 9.15 -3.16 -6.69
N LYS A 78 9.14 -4.08 -7.66
CA LYS A 78 7.98 -4.96 -7.90
C LYS A 78 7.70 -5.82 -6.68
N VAL A 79 8.70 -6.53 -6.16
CA VAL A 79 8.53 -7.38 -4.96
C VAL A 79 7.97 -6.58 -3.77
N VAL A 80 8.46 -5.37 -3.54
CA VAL A 80 7.94 -4.50 -2.46
C VAL A 80 6.48 -4.11 -2.71
N ARG A 81 6.11 -3.78 -3.95
CA ARG A 81 4.72 -3.47 -4.32
C ARG A 81 3.81 -4.68 -4.18
N ASP A 82 4.23 -5.83 -4.67
CA ASP A 82 3.47 -7.08 -4.62
C ASP A 82 3.17 -7.44 -3.14
N ARG A 83 4.14 -7.25 -2.24
CA ARG A 83 3.92 -7.44 -0.78
C ARG A 83 2.93 -6.45 -0.15
N GLN A 84 2.86 -5.22 -0.64
CA GLN A 84 1.87 -4.24 -0.18
C GLN A 84 0.46 -4.62 -0.65
N GLU A 85 0.34 -5.12 -1.88
CA GLU A 85 -0.93 -5.58 -2.46
C GLU A 85 -1.45 -6.84 -1.73
N GLU A 86 -0.57 -7.82 -1.44
CA GLU A 86 -0.91 -9.02 -0.65
C GLU A 86 -1.45 -8.69 0.75
N GLY A 87 -0.81 -7.76 1.46
CA GLY A 87 -1.24 -7.33 2.80
C GLY A 87 -2.60 -6.65 2.79
N ALA A 88 -2.86 -5.82 1.78
CA ALA A 88 -4.15 -5.15 1.61
C ALA A 88 -5.29 -6.14 1.29
N LEU A 89 -5.02 -7.17 0.49
CA LEU A 89 -6.01 -8.21 0.16
C LEU A 89 -6.33 -9.10 1.37
N THR A 90 -5.30 -9.53 2.11
CA THR A 90 -5.46 -10.40 3.29
C THR A 90 -6.34 -9.72 4.35
N SER A 91 -6.09 -8.43 4.63
CA SER A 91 -6.90 -7.66 5.59
C SER A 91 -8.38 -7.56 5.20
N ARG A 92 -8.71 -7.44 3.90
CA ARG A 92 -10.10 -7.40 3.43
C ARG A 92 -10.81 -8.75 3.57
N VAL A 93 -10.10 -9.84 3.27
CA VAL A 93 -10.63 -11.20 3.44
C VAL A 93 -10.88 -11.49 4.91
N ASP A 94 -9.96 -11.11 5.79
CA ASP A 94 -10.12 -11.28 7.24
C ASP A 94 -11.31 -10.49 7.76
N GLN A 95 -11.48 -9.23 7.33
CA GLN A 95 -12.65 -8.42 7.67
C GLN A 95 -13.97 -9.07 7.22
N ALA A 96 -14.03 -9.55 5.97
CA ALA A 96 -15.24 -10.21 5.46
C ALA A 96 -15.53 -11.53 6.17
N ARG A 97 -14.50 -12.30 6.55
CA ARG A 97 -14.66 -13.53 7.34
C ARG A 97 -15.09 -13.23 8.77
N LEU A 98 -14.52 -12.22 9.41
CA LEU A 98 -14.94 -11.73 10.72
C LEU A 98 -16.40 -11.27 10.69
N GLU A 99 -16.78 -10.50 9.68
CA GLU A 99 -18.17 -10.05 9.50
C GLU A 99 -19.14 -11.22 9.29
N LYS A 100 -18.73 -12.24 8.52
CA LYS A 100 -19.51 -13.47 8.39
C LYS A 100 -19.64 -14.21 9.72
N LEU A 101 -18.54 -14.38 10.48
CA LEU A 101 -18.58 -15.04 11.80
C LEU A 101 -19.46 -14.27 12.79
N ILE A 102 -19.42 -12.94 12.78
CA ILE A 102 -20.29 -12.09 13.61
C ILE A 102 -21.75 -12.18 13.16
N SER A 103 -22.01 -12.28 11.85
CA SER A 103 -23.37 -12.44 11.31
C SER A 103 -23.95 -13.82 11.56
N GLU A 104 -23.12 -14.87 11.59
CA GLU A 104 -23.53 -16.26 11.77
C GLU A 104 -23.70 -16.60 13.27
N HIS A 105 -22.93 -15.94 14.15
CA HIS A 105 -23.15 -15.90 15.59
C HIS A 105 -23.84 -14.59 15.99
N ASP A 106 -25.15 -14.49 15.76
CA ASP A 106 -25.99 -13.44 16.36
C ASP A 106 -26.60 -13.95 17.69
N PRO A 107 -25.96 -13.67 18.85
CA PRO A 107 -26.49 -14.07 20.16
C PRO A 107 -27.73 -13.29 20.60
N TYR A 108 -28.27 -12.38 19.77
CA TYR A 108 -29.47 -11.59 20.07
C TYR A 108 -30.70 -11.95 19.23
N ARG A 109 -30.61 -12.99 18.37
CA ARG A 109 -31.81 -13.66 17.86
C ARG A 109 -32.42 -14.50 18.98
N VAL A 110 -32.97 -13.83 19.99
CA VAL A 110 -33.97 -14.40 20.89
C VAL A 110 -35.13 -14.84 20.00
N GLU A 111 -35.22 -16.14 19.73
CA GLU A 111 -36.48 -16.80 19.40
C GLU A 111 -37.48 -16.33 20.45
N GLY A 112 -38.43 -15.52 20.00
CA GLY A 112 -39.51 -15.04 20.84
C GLY A 112 -40.27 -16.22 21.41
N ILE A 113 -40.01 -16.48 22.69
CA ILE A 113 -40.92 -17.12 23.63
C ILE A 113 -41.04 -16.15 24.81
#